data_AF-R5MSZ2-F1
#
_entry.id   AF-R5MSZ2-F1
#
_cell.length_a   1.000
_cell.length_b   1.000
_cell.length_c   1.000
_cell.angle_alpha   90.00
_cell.angle_beta   90.00
_cell.angle_gamma   90.00
#
_symmetry.space_group_name_H-M   'P 1'
#
loop_
_entity.id
_entity.type
_entity.pdbx_description
1 polymer ?
#
loop_
_entity_poly.entity_id
_entity_poly.type
_entity_poly.pdbx_seq_one_letter_code
_entity_poly.pdbx_strand_id
1 'polypeptide(L)'
;MKLNLTTLMSKINEEEENLNNLMSNIRLHIFSTSIKELDGSETILEDYKSDLTEELKNLEETYELLTKLKKLQFEKNNSYKLDDGRTIQQAISDNNYLRKLKNFYSSIVNNRSTKTRITEVNNSYFECHNLNYDSKDIQKRIDEITKEIEATDFEISKLNSIEFEI
;
A
#
# COMPACT_ATOMS: atom_id res chain seq x y z
N MET A 1 1.22 -27.67 -7.08
CA MET A 1 2.48 -26.90 -7.38
C MET A 1 3.04 -26.39 -6.06
N LYS A 2 4.36 -26.41 -5.82
CA LYS A 2 4.94 -25.81 -4.60
C LYS A 2 5.08 -24.31 -4.80
N LEU A 3 4.52 -23.53 -3.90
CA LEU A 3 4.50 -22.08 -3.96
C LEU A 3 4.75 -21.52 -2.55
N ASN A 4 5.31 -20.32 -2.43
CA ASN A 4 5.47 -19.65 -1.14
C ASN A 4 4.71 -18.32 -1.13
N LEU A 5 4.55 -17.69 0.03
CA LEU A 5 3.75 -16.46 0.12
C LEU A 5 4.39 -15.32 -0.67
N THR A 6 5.72 -15.26 -0.73
CA THR A 6 6.43 -14.26 -1.52
C THR A 6 6.09 -14.35 -3.00
N THR A 7 6.13 -15.54 -3.58
CA THR A 7 5.78 -15.77 -4.98
C THR A 7 4.28 -15.59 -5.25
N LEU A 8 3.42 -15.93 -4.28
CA LEU A 8 1.99 -15.62 -4.34
C LEU A 8 1.74 -14.12 -4.42
N MET A 9 2.43 -13.34 -3.57
CA MET A 9 2.32 -11.89 -3.55
C MET A 9 2.83 -11.26 -4.84
N SER A 10 3.96 -11.72 -5.37
CA SER A 10 4.46 -11.24 -6.67
C SER A 10 3.46 -11.51 -7.78
N LYS A 11 2.85 -12.70 -7.81
CA LYS A 11 1.82 -13.03 -8.80
C LYS A 11 0.57 -12.16 -8.63
N ILE A 12 0.12 -11.91 -7.40
CA ILE A 12 -1.00 -11.00 -7.14
C ILE A 12 -0.70 -9.61 -7.70
N ASN A 13 0.50 -9.07 -7.49
CA ASN A 13 0.88 -7.76 -8.01
C ASN A 13 0.90 -7.73 -9.54
N GLU A 14 1.43 -8.77 -10.19
CA GLU A 14 1.44 -8.90 -11.65
C GLU A 14 0.02 -8.93 -12.22
N GLU A 15 -0.88 -9.72 -11.62
CA GLU A 15 -2.28 -9.79 -12.04
C GLU A 15 -3.04 -8.47 -11.76
N GLU A 16 -2.71 -7.73 -10.70
CA GLU A 16 -3.24 -6.38 -10.47
C GLU A 16 -2.81 -5.38 -11.54
N GLU A 17 -1.53 -5.41 -11.94
CA GLU A 17 -1.01 -4.57 -13.01
C GLU A 17 -1.66 -4.93 -14.34
N ASN A 18 -1.76 -6.22 -14.66
CA ASN A 18 -2.45 -6.71 -15.85
C ASN A 18 -3.92 -6.27 -15.88
N LEU A 19 -4.64 -6.40 -14.77
CA LEU A 19 -6.03 -5.95 -14.66
C LEU A 19 -6.16 -4.42 -14.92
N ASN A 20 -5.26 -3.61 -14.35
CA ASN A 20 -5.24 -2.16 -14.56
C ASN A 20 -4.95 -1.80 -16.03
N ASN A 21 -4.06 -2.53 -16.69
CA ASN A 21 -3.75 -2.36 -18.11
C ASN A 21 -4.96 -2.70 -18.98
N LEU A 22 -5.63 -3.83 -18.72
CA LEU A 22 -6.88 -4.21 -19.41
C LEU A 22 -7.96 -3.14 -19.24
N MET A 23 -8.17 -2.63 -18.01
CA MET A 23 -9.12 -1.54 -17.76
C MET A 23 -8.77 -0.27 -18.55
N SER A 24 -7.48 0.01 -18.75
CA SER A 24 -7.02 1.18 -19.49
C SER A 24 -7.24 1.01 -21.00
N ASN A 25 -6.93 -0.16 -21.55
CA ASN A 25 -7.14 -0.48 -22.96
C ASN A 25 -8.63 -0.47 -23.32
N ILE A 26 -9.47 -1.10 -22.48
CA ILE A 26 -10.92 -1.12 -22.67
C ILE A 26 -11.46 0.30 -22.78
N ARG A 27 -10.96 1.26 -21.98
CA ARG A 27 -11.38 2.67 -22.04
C ARG A 27 -11.05 3.33 -23.38
N LEU A 28 -9.98 2.91 -24.06
CA LEU A 28 -9.61 3.40 -25.39
C LEU A 28 -10.50 2.77 -26.47
N HIS A 29 -10.86 1.50 -26.31
CA HIS A 29 -11.60 0.71 -27.29
C HIS A 29 -13.14 0.78 -27.16
N ILE A 30 -13.68 1.63 -26.29
CA ILE A 30 -15.15 1.79 -26.11
C ILE A 30 -15.84 2.29 -27.38
N PHE A 31 -15.17 3.17 -28.13
CA PHE A 31 -15.76 3.86 -29.26
C PHE A 31 -15.10 3.42 -30.57
N SER A 32 -15.91 3.14 -31.57
CA SER A 32 -15.48 3.09 -32.96
C SER A 32 -15.61 4.47 -33.60
N THR A 33 -14.80 4.73 -34.62
CA THR A 33 -14.83 5.99 -35.39
C THR A 33 -15.35 5.71 -36.79
N SER A 34 -16.42 6.39 -37.22
CA SER A 34 -16.92 6.35 -38.61
C SER A 34 -17.24 7.73 -39.15
N ILE A 35 -17.17 7.89 -40.48
CA ILE A 35 -17.63 9.07 -41.22
C ILE A 35 -18.92 8.69 -41.92
N LYS A 36 -19.96 9.50 -41.76
CA LYS A 36 -21.23 9.35 -42.46
C LYS A 36 -21.50 10.56 -43.33
N GLU A 37 -21.58 10.33 -44.64
CA GLU A 37 -21.82 11.37 -45.64
C GLU A 37 -23.31 11.75 -45.69
N LEU A 38 -23.60 12.91 -46.29
CA LEU A 38 -24.97 13.43 -46.40
C LEU A 38 -25.89 12.56 -47.27
N ASP A 39 -25.33 11.72 -48.14
CA ASP A 39 -26.07 10.73 -48.94
C ASP A 39 -26.40 9.45 -48.16
N GLY A 40 -25.95 9.35 -46.91
CA GLY A 40 -26.16 8.22 -46.02
C GLY A 40 -25.09 7.13 -46.11
N SER A 41 -24.10 7.25 -46.99
CA SER A 41 -22.96 6.33 -47.03
C SER A 41 -22.09 6.48 -45.78
N GLU A 42 -21.64 5.35 -45.23
CA GLU A 42 -20.86 5.31 -44.00
C GLU A 42 -19.55 4.56 -44.22
N THR A 43 -18.43 5.17 -43.83
CA THR A 43 -17.09 4.59 -43.88
C THR A 43 -16.56 4.47 -42.45
N ILE A 44 -16.27 3.25 -42.02
CA ILE A 44 -15.68 2.98 -40.71
C ILE A 44 -14.18 3.22 -40.80
N LEU A 45 -13.65 4.07 -39.92
CA LEU A 45 -12.22 4.38 -39.82
C LEU A 45 -11.53 3.46 -38.82
N GLU A 46 -12.16 3.23 -37.66
CA GLU A 46 -11.63 2.42 -36.56
C GLU A 46 -12.76 1.56 -35.98
N ASP A 47 -12.54 0.25 -35.87
CA ASP A 47 -13.48 -0.69 -35.26
C ASP A 47 -12.73 -1.61 -34.28
N TYR A 48 -13.00 -1.43 -32.99
CA TYR A 48 -12.39 -2.19 -31.91
C TYR A 48 -13.33 -3.26 -31.33
N LYS A 49 -14.44 -3.59 -31.99
CA LYS A 49 -15.47 -4.46 -31.40
C LYS A 49 -14.94 -5.85 -31.04
N SER A 50 -14.09 -6.44 -31.88
CA SER A 50 -13.46 -7.74 -31.60
C SER A 50 -12.51 -7.65 -30.41
N ASP A 51 -11.62 -6.65 -30.43
CA ASP A 51 -10.61 -6.44 -29.39
C ASP A 51 -11.28 -6.16 -28.04
N LEU A 52 -12.29 -5.29 -28.00
CA LEU A 52 -13.08 -4.98 -26.81
C LEU A 52 -13.75 -6.23 -26.23
N THR A 53 -14.26 -7.13 -27.07
CA THR A 53 -14.91 -8.37 -26.61
C THR A 53 -13.91 -9.30 -25.94
N GLU A 54 -12.72 -9.44 -26.52
CA GLU A 54 -11.63 -10.25 -25.95
C GLU A 54 -11.08 -9.62 -24.66
N GLU A 55 -10.84 -8.31 -24.64
CA GLU A 55 -10.35 -7.58 -23.48
C GLU A 55 -11.33 -7.66 -22.30
N LEU A 56 -12.63 -7.53 -22.53
CA LEU A 56 -13.66 -7.67 -21.50
C LEU A 56 -13.67 -9.09 -20.90
N LYS A 57 -13.56 -10.12 -21.75
CA LYS A 57 -13.47 -11.50 -21.29
C LYS A 57 -12.21 -11.72 -20.45
N ASN A 58 -11.06 -11.26 -20.92
CA ASN A 58 -9.79 -11.36 -20.20
C ASN A 58 -9.82 -10.59 -18.87
N LEU A 59 -10.52 -9.45 -18.81
CA LEU A 59 -10.73 -8.68 -17.60
C LEU A 59 -11.47 -9.49 -16.53
N GLU A 60 -12.57 -10.14 -16.90
CA GLU A 60 -13.37 -10.98 -15.99
C GLU A 60 -12.55 -12.19 -15.49
N GLU A 61 -11.86 -12.89 -16.38
CA GLU A 61 -11.01 -14.04 -16.03
C GLU A 61 -9.86 -13.62 -15.08
N THR A 62 -9.21 -12.50 -15.36
CA THR A 62 -8.13 -11.93 -14.51
C THR A 62 -8.68 -11.54 -13.13
N TYR A 63 -9.87 -10.92 -13.08
CA TYR A 63 -10.50 -10.52 -11.83
C TYR A 63 -10.86 -11.73 -10.94
N GLU A 64 -11.40 -12.79 -11.52
CA GLU A 64 -11.68 -14.04 -10.80
C GLU A 64 -10.42 -14.69 -10.27
N LEU A 65 -9.37 -14.77 -11.08
CA LEU A 65 -8.07 -15.31 -10.69
C LEU A 65 -7.49 -14.52 -9.52
N LEU A 66 -7.45 -13.19 -9.63
CA LEU A 66 -6.95 -12.29 -8.58
C LEU A 66 -7.71 -12.50 -7.26
N THR A 67 -9.03 -12.63 -7.33
CA THR A 67 -9.86 -12.89 -6.15
C THR A 67 -9.51 -14.22 -5.48
N LYS A 68 -9.28 -15.28 -6.26
CA LYS A 68 -8.87 -16.60 -5.75
C LYS A 68 -7.49 -16.51 -5.07
N LEU A 69 -6.53 -15.85 -5.70
CA LEU A 69 -5.17 -15.69 -5.16
C LEU A 69 -5.16 -14.88 -3.85
N LYS A 70 -5.90 -13.77 -3.79
CA LYS A 70 -6.03 -12.97 -2.57
C LYS A 70 -6.67 -13.74 -1.42
N LYS A 71 -7.74 -14.52 -1.68
CA LYS A 71 -8.34 -15.39 -0.66
C LYS A 71 -7.33 -16.37 -0.08
N LEU A 72 -6.56 -17.04 -0.93
CA LEU A 72 -5.51 -17.95 -0.50
C LEU A 72 -4.44 -17.23 0.35
N GLN A 73 -4.01 -16.03 -0.07
CA GLN A 73 -3.08 -15.22 0.71
C GLN A 73 -3.62 -14.89 2.11
N PHE A 74 -4.89 -14.48 2.20
CA PHE A 74 -5.53 -14.20 3.49
C PHE A 74 -5.60 -15.42 4.40
N GLU A 75 -5.98 -16.58 3.87
CA GLU A 75 -6.02 -17.83 4.63
C GLU A 75 -4.63 -18.17 5.20
N LYS A 76 -3.61 -18.10 4.35
CA LYS A 76 -2.23 -18.40 4.75
C LYS A 76 -1.71 -17.41 5.80
N ASN A 77 -1.91 -16.11 5.61
CA ASN A 77 -1.51 -15.07 6.56
C ASN A 77 -2.20 -15.22 7.94
N ASN A 78 -3.41 -15.78 7.98
CA ASN A 78 -4.10 -16.05 9.24
C ASN A 78 -3.74 -17.41 9.85
N SER A 79 -3.14 -18.32 9.07
CA SER A 79 -2.75 -19.66 9.53
C SER A 79 -1.34 -19.71 10.11
N TYR A 80 -0.38 -19.01 9.50
CA TYR A 80 1.01 -18.99 9.95
C TYR A 80 1.19 -18.11 11.17
N LYS A 81 1.99 -18.59 12.12
CA LYS A 81 2.24 -17.93 13.39
C LYS A 81 3.72 -17.58 13.56
N LEU A 82 3.97 -16.42 14.13
CA LEU A 82 5.27 -15.97 14.60
C LEU A 82 5.67 -16.72 15.88
N ASP A 83 6.92 -16.53 16.31
CA ASP A 83 7.48 -17.22 17.48
C ASP A 83 6.75 -16.82 18.78
N ASP A 84 6.18 -15.60 18.80
CA ASP A 84 5.36 -15.07 19.89
C ASP A 84 3.89 -15.54 19.86
N GLY A 85 3.51 -16.33 18.85
CA GLY A 85 2.17 -16.92 18.70
C GLY A 85 1.15 -16.06 17.93
N ARG A 86 1.49 -14.82 17.56
CA ARG A 86 0.64 -13.97 16.69
C ARG A 86 0.59 -14.53 15.28
N THR A 87 -0.51 -14.33 14.55
CA THR A 87 -0.55 -14.65 13.11
C THR A 87 0.24 -13.60 12.31
N ILE A 88 0.66 -13.94 11.08
CA ILE A 88 1.26 -12.95 10.17
C ILE A 88 0.34 -11.74 10.01
N GLN A 89 -0.97 -11.97 9.86
CA GLN A 89 -1.94 -10.88 9.70
C GLN A 89 -1.99 -9.96 10.93
N GLN A 90 -1.93 -10.52 12.15
CA GLN A 90 -1.88 -9.75 13.39
C GLN A 90 -0.57 -8.95 13.49
N ALA A 91 0.56 -9.59 13.22
CA ALA A 91 1.88 -8.95 13.26
C ALA A 91 1.99 -7.78 12.25
N ILE A 92 1.44 -7.93 11.04
CA ILE A 92 1.38 -6.84 10.05
C ILE A 92 0.53 -5.67 10.57
N SER A 93 -0.63 -5.97 11.19
CA SER A 93 -1.49 -4.94 11.76
C SER A 93 -0.79 -4.17 12.89
N ASP A 94 -0.13 -4.88 13.80
CA ASP A 94 0.60 -4.28 14.92
C ASP A 94 1.77 -3.41 14.41
N ASN A 95 2.53 -3.91 13.44
CA ASN A 95 3.61 -3.15 12.80
C ASN A 95 3.09 -1.86 12.14
N ASN A 96 1.89 -1.87 11.56
CA ASN A 96 1.29 -0.65 11.01
C ASN A 96 0.98 0.40 12.09
N TYR A 97 0.53 -0.02 13.28
CA TYR A 97 0.34 0.90 14.41
C TYR A 97 1.66 1.40 14.98
N LEU A 98 2.67 0.53 15.11
CA LEU A 98 4.02 0.92 15.52
C LEU A 98 4.62 1.94 14.55
N ARG A 99 4.46 1.77 13.23
CA ARG A 99 4.90 2.73 12.21
C ARG A 99 4.18 4.08 12.37
N LYS A 100 2.87 4.08 12.62
CA LYS A 100 2.12 5.33 12.92
C LYS A 100 2.66 6.02 14.17
N LEU A 101 2.91 5.27 15.23
CA LEU A 101 3.45 5.80 16.49
C LEU A 101 4.87 6.35 16.30
N LYS A 102 5.73 5.63 15.56
CA LYS A 102 7.07 6.09 15.17
C LYS A 102 7.00 7.41 14.41
N ASN A 103 6.14 7.51 13.40
CA ASN A 103 5.98 8.72 12.61
C ASN A 103 5.54 9.92 13.46
N PHE A 104 4.67 9.70 14.45
CA PHE A 104 4.30 10.73 15.40
C PHE A 104 5.48 11.17 16.27
N TYR A 105 6.26 10.23 16.83
CA TYR A 105 7.45 10.60 17.60
C TYR A 105 8.49 11.34 16.75
N SER A 106 8.68 10.93 15.49
CA SER A 106 9.57 11.61 14.55
C SER A 106 9.09 13.02 14.19
N SER A 107 7.80 13.32 14.24
CA SER A 107 7.29 14.68 13.98
C SER A 107 7.57 15.61 15.14
N ILE A 108 7.51 15.12 16.38
CA ILE A 108 7.72 15.95 17.58
C ILE A 108 9.19 16.05 18.01
N VAL A 109 10.04 15.05 17.72
CA VAL A 109 11.45 15.05 18.17
C VAL A 109 12.24 16.27 17.68
N ASN A 110 11.86 16.83 16.53
CA ASN A 110 12.53 17.95 15.87
C ASN A 110 12.09 19.34 16.38
N ASN A 111 11.06 19.41 17.22
CA ASN A 111 10.63 20.69 17.79
C ASN A 111 11.72 21.26 18.70
N ARG A 112 11.76 22.59 18.81
CA ARG A 112 12.74 23.31 19.63
C ARG A 112 12.02 24.31 20.52
N SER A 113 12.56 24.55 21.70
CA SER A 113 12.12 25.65 22.55
C SER A 113 12.32 26.98 21.82
N THR A 114 11.35 27.88 21.93
CA THR A 114 11.41 29.21 21.32
C THR A 114 11.45 30.30 22.39
N LYS A 115 12.06 31.43 22.03
CA LYS A 115 12.16 32.60 22.90
C LYS A 115 11.85 33.85 22.08
N THR A 116 10.76 34.53 22.43
CA THR A 116 10.26 35.71 21.75
C THR A 116 10.29 36.91 22.69
N ARG A 117 10.80 38.05 22.24
CA ARG A 117 10.76 39.29 23.02
C ARG A 117 9.42 39.97 22.80
N ILE A 118 8.71 40.25 23.88
CA ILE A 118 7.49 41.06 23.88
C ILE A 118 7.84 42.43 24.49
N THR A 119 7.44 43.48 23.79
CA THR A 119 7.57 44.87 24.26
C THR A 119 6.16 45.44 24.37
N GLU A 120 5.73 45.71 25.59
CA GLU A 120 4.51 46.45 25.90
C GLU A 120 4.86 47.91 26.22
N VAL A 121 3.84 48.76 26.35
CA VAL A 121 3.99 50.22 26.50
C VAL A 121 4.95 50.60 27.65
N ASN A 122 4.98 49.83 28.74
CA ASN A 122 5.78 50.13 29.94
C ASN A 122 6.75 49.00 30.35
N ASN A 123 6.87 47.90 29.60
CA ASN A 123 7.75 46.79 29.96
C ASN A 123 8.22 45.98 28.76
N SER A 124 9.41 45.38 28.88
CA SER A 124 9.91 44.37 27.95
C SER A 124 10.18 43.07 28.71
N TYR A 125 9.68 41.95 28.20
CA TYR A 125 9.97 40.63 28.74
C TYR A 125 10.18 39.62 27.61
N PHE A 126 10.73 38.45 27.95
CA PHE A 126 10.82 37.32 27.04
C PHE A 126 9.73 36.31 27.35
N GLU A 127 8.94 35.95 26.35
CA GLU A 127 8.07 34.79 26.38
C GLU A 127 8.87 33.58 25.90
N CYS A 128 9.03 32.58 26.77
CA CYS A 128 9.78 31.36 26.48
C CYS A 128 8.82 30.19 26.37
N HIS A 129 8.75 29.56 25.21
CA HIS A 129 8.02 28.30 25.02
C HIS A 129 9.03 27.17 25.07
N ASN A 130 9.06 26.46 26.20
CA ASN A 130 9.95 25.32 26.39
C ASN A 130 9.27 24.01 25.99
N LEU A 131 10.06 23.04 25.53
CA LEU A 131 9.58 21.68 25.36
C LEU A 131 9.29 21.06 26.73
N ASN A 132 8.18 20.31 26.82
CA ASN A 132 7.79 19.58 28.02
C ASN A 132 8.29 18.11 28.02
N TYR A 133 9.28 17.81 27.18
CA TYR A 133 9.87 16.48 27.05
C TYR A 133 11.36 16.58 26.72
N ASP A 134 12.11 15.52 27.05
CA ASP A 134 13.48 15.37 26.58
C ASP A 134 13.47 14.75 25.17
N SER A 135 14.05 15.46 24.20
CA SER A 135 14.22 14.96 22.84
C SER A 135 15.02 13.64 22.79
N LYS A 136 15.94 13.41 23.74
CA LYS A 136 16.71 12.16 23.82
C LYS A 136 15.84 10.95 24.17
N ASP A 137 14.88 11.13 25.07
CA ASP A 137 13.96 10.06 25.46
C ASP A 137 13.04 9.68 24.30
N ILE A 138 12.56 10.69 23.55
CA ILE A 138 11.78 10.45 22.33
C ILE A 138 12.63 9.73 21.28
N GLN A 139 13.88 10.15 21.08
CA GLN A 139 14.78 9.48 20.14
C GLN A 139 15.02 8.01 20.52
N LYS A 140 15.27 7.74 21.81
CA LYS A 140 15.40 6.37 22.31
C LYS A 140 14.15 5.55 22.03
N ARG A 141 12.96 6.13 22.23
CA ARG A 141 11.69 5.44 21.95
C ARG A 141 11.50 5.14 20.46
N ILE A 142 11.92 6.04 19.57
CA ILE A 142 11.94 5.81 18.11
C ILE A 142 12.84 4.61 17.77
N ASP A 143 14.02 4.53 18.39
CA ASP A 143 14.98 3.45 18.14
C ASP A 143 14.46 2.09 18.64
N GLU A 144 13.82 2.05 19.82
CA GLU A 144 13.16 0.87 20.37
C GLU A 144 12.06 0.36 19.43
N ILE A 145 11.15 1.24 19.00
CA ILE A 145 10.06 0.90 18.07
C ILE A 145 10.64 0.41 16.73
N THR A 146 11.73 1.00 16.26
CA THR A 146 12.37 0.60 15.00
C THR A 146 12.89 -0.84 15.08
N LYS A 147 13.56 -1.20 16.17
CA LYS A 147 14.04 -2.58 16.39
C LYS A 147 12.90 -3.60 16.48
N GLU A 148 11.79 -3.22 17.12
CA GLU A 148 10.60 -4.07 17.23
C GLU A 148 9.97 -4.36 15.87
N ILE A 149 9.84 -3.32 15.03
CA ILE A 149 9.34 -3.45 13.65
C ILE A 149 10.27 -4.36 12.83
N GLU A 150 11.58 -4.12 12.89
CA GLU A 150 12.58 -4.89 12.12
C GLU A 150 12.61 -6.37 12.52
N ALA A 151 12.53 -6.68 13.81
CA ALA A 151 12.48 -8.05 14.30
C ALA A 151 11.22 -8.78 13.78
N THR A 152 10.06 -8.11 13.87
CA THR A 152 8.79 -8.66 13.40
C THR A 152 8.78 -8.84 11.88
N ASP A 153 9.29 -7.86 11.12
CA ASP A 153 9.38 -7.92 9.65
C ASP A 153 10.31 -9.05 9.18
N PHE A 154 11.39 -9.33 9.93
CA PHE A 154 12.29 -10.46 9.67
C PHE A 154 11.60 -11.81 9.89
N GLU A 155 10.85 -11.99 10.97
CA GLU A 155 10.07 -13.21 11.21
C GLU A 155 9.01 -13.43 10.14
N ILE A 156 8.27 -12.39 9.77
CA ILE A 156 7.30 -12.44 8.66
C ILE A 156 8.00 -12.89 7.37
N SER A 157 9.19 -12.36 7.07
CA SER A 157 9.94 -12.71 5.86
C SER A 157 10.36 -14.19 5.84
N LYS A 158 10.72 -14.76 6.99
CA LYS A 158 11.00 -16.20 7.12
C LYS A 158 9.75 -17.03 6.82
N LEU A 159 8.63 -16.68 7.44
CA LEU A 159 7.36 -17.40 7.24
C LEU A 159 6.88 -17.28 5.79
N ASN A 160 7.10 -16.14 5.15
CA ASN A 160 6.73 -15.93 3.76
C ASN A 160 7.52 -16.80 2.77
N SER A 161 8.71 -17.24 3.17
CA SER A 161 9.58 -18.10 2.37
C SER A 161 9.19 -19.59 2.46
N ILE A 162 8.30 -19.97 3.38
CA ILE A 162 7.85 -21.35 3.56
C ILE A 162 6.99 -21.76 2.37
N GLU A 163 7.39 -22.84 1.70
CA GLU A 163 6.64 -23.44 0.60
C GLU A 163 5.42 -24.22 1.11
N PHE A 164 4.33 -24.13 0.37
CA PHE A 164 3.10 -24.89 0.56
C PHE A 164 2.60 -25.40 -0.79
N GLU A 165 1.81 -26.46 -0.75
CA GLU A 165 1.17 -27.00 -1.93
C GLU A 165 -0.15 -26.27 -2.21
N ILE A 166 -0.34 -25.94 -3.49
CA ILE A 166 -1.60 -25.52 -4.12
C ILE A 166 -2.05 -26.64 -5.04
#